data_AF-A0A816NHU9-F1
#
_entry.id   AF-A0A816NHU9-F1
#
_cell.length_a   1.000
_cell.length_b   1.000
_cell.length_c   1.000
_cell.angle_alpha   90.00
_cell.angle_beta   90.00
_cell.angle_gamma   90.00
#
_symmetry.space_group_name_H-M   'P 1'
#
loop_
_entity.id
_entity.type
_entity.pdbx_description
1 polymer ?
#
loop_
_entity_poly.entity_id
_entity_poly.type
_entity_poly.pdbx_seq_one_letter_code
_entity_poly.pdbx_strand_id
1 'polypeptide(L)'
;MDHLSNQNLKNITCISIETDNNHRQFSYFTIDELIILYQHSNVIERSLYELMTPVNQVKAYIDFEYYIDNNLDIKNSHIGPICLLKIFYFLLNFLDHNDQHNNDQIAHILQQFLILEASTSEKISYHFIHANPSILFENNITLGLFIKAVIHYSLLLITQHKCSSFQIDSISQKYTISDLLILLKPYVNTLRTCCIQCQLYIGYITIAEFSHLLVLDKQNQLTLAVDLNVYCKNQQFRLFDSVKLGKTNPLPQDEHYDHRKLSYTTV
;
A
#
# COMPACT_ATOMS: atom_id res chain seq x y z
N MET A 1 29.15 28.33 -21.42
CA MET A 1 28.82 26.91 -21.15
C MET A 1 28.71 26.79 -19.64
N ASP A 2 27.74 26.01 -19.15
CA ASP A 2 27.54 25.65 -17.73
C ASP A 2 26.64 26.53 -16.84
N HIS A 3 25.44 26.87 -17.33
CA HIS A 3 24.30 27.16 -16.43
C HIS A 3 22.96 26.51 -16.86
N LEU A 4 22.98 25.64 -17.88
CA LEU A 4 21.87 24.78 -18.27
C LEU A 4 22.25 23.33 -17.97
N SER A 5 21.72 22.74 -16.88
CA SER A 5 21.34 21.31 -16.84
C SER A 5 20.98 20.74 -15.46
N ASN A 6 21.16 21.44 -14.33
CA ASN A 6 20.72 20.87 -13.04
C ASN A 6 19.21 21.00 -12.76
N GLN A 7 18.48 21.83 -13.51
CA GLN A 7 17.01 21.96 -13.35
C GLN A 7 16.21 20.98 -14.21
N ASN A 8 16.77 20.47 -15.32
CA ASN A 8 16.07 19.54 -16.23
C ASN A 8 16.19 18.06 -15.81
N LEU A 9 17.12 17.72 -14.91
CA LEU A 9 17.27 16.35 -14.41
C LEU A 9 16.17 15.93 -13.41
N LYS A 10 15.37 16.88 -12.90
CA LYS A 10 14.32 16.61 -11.91
C LYS A 10 13.10 15.84 -12.44
N ASN A 11 12.99 15.66 -13.75
CA ASN A 11 11.82 15.04 -14.38
C ASN A 11 12.14 13.73 -15.12
N ILE A 12 13.35 13.16 -14.95
CA ILE A 12 13.76 11.93 -15.61
C ILE A 12 13.53 10.75 -14.66
N THR A 13 12.72 9.78 -15.07
CA THR A 13 12.52 8.51 -14.36
C THR A 13 13.08 7.35 -15.17
N CYS A 14 13.59 6.33 -14.47
CA CYS A 14 14.04 5.09 -15.10
C CYS A 14 12.84 4.14 -15.19
N ILE A 15 12.52 3.74 -16.41
CA ILE A 15 11.41 2.85 -16.72
C ILE A 15 11.96 1.50 -17.11
N SER A 16 11.45 0.47 -16.44
CA SER A 16 11.62 -0.91 -16.84
C SER A 16 10.50 -1.31 -17.79
N ILE A 17 10.86 -1.88 -18.93
CA ILE A 17 9.96 -2.36 -19.97
C ILE A 17 10.09 -3.87 -20.00
N GLU A 18 8.99 -4.56 -19.71
CA GLU A 18 8.94 -6.02 -19.75
C GLU A 18 8.93 -6.49 -21.22
N THR A 19 9.88 -7.35 -21.59
CA THR A 19 10.02 -7.89 -22.94
C THR A 19 9.75 -9.40 -22.97
N ASP A 20 9.52 -9.93 -24.17
CA ASP A 20 9.42 -11.38 -24.37
C ASP A 20 10.62 -12.10 -23.75
N ASN A 21 10.38 -13.28 -23.17
CA ASN A 21 11.33 -14.11 -22.40
C ASN A 21 11.67 -13.65 -20.96
N ASN A 22 10.77 -12.92 -20.27
CA ASN A 22 10.98 -12.43 -18.89
C ASN A 22 12.23 -11.54 -18.73
N HIS A 23 12.71 -10.95 -19.82
CA HIS A 23 13.76 -9.94 -19.77
C HIS A 23 13.14 -8.56 -19.57
N ARG A 24 13.95 -7.64 -19.05
CA ARG A 24 13.55 -6.26 -18.84
C ARG A 24 14.58 -5.34 -19.47
N GLN A 25 14.11 -4.44 -20.31
CA GLN A 25 14.90 -3.33 -20.82
C GLN A 25 14.71 -2.14 -19.89
N PHE A 26 15.76 -1.35 -19.70
CA PHE A 26 15.71 -0.14 -18.88
C PHE A 26 15.95 1.07 -19.77
N SER A 27 15.10 2.07 -19.63
CA SER A 27 15.13 3.29 -20.44
C SER A 27 14.80 4.49 -19.58
N TYR A 28 15.43 5.61 -19.86
CA TYR A 28 15.18 6.86 -19.15
C TYR A 28 14.18 7.68 -19.95
N PHE A 29 13.17 8.19 -19.27
CA PHE A 29 12.17 9.06 -19.86
C PHE A 29 11.97 10.29 -18.99
N THR A 30 11.78 11.43 -19.63
CA THR A 30 11.10 12.55 -18.99
C THR A 30 9.62 12.23 -18.79
N ILE A 31 8.97 12.90 -17.83
CA ILE A 31 7.50 12.81 -17.67
C ILE A 31 6.78 13.18 -18.98
N ASP A 32 7.22 14.21 -19.70
CA ASP A 32 6.59 14.61 -20.96
C ASP A 32 6.71 13.54 -22.05
N GLU A 33 7.86 12.89 -22.17
CA GLU A 33 8.04 11.76 -23.09
C GLU A 33 7.16 10.57 -22.73
N LEU A 34 6.98 10.28 -21.43
CA LEU A 34 6.04 9.27 -20.97
C LEU A 34 4.60 9.63 -21.34
N ILE A 35 4.18 10.88 -21.15
CA ILE A 35 2.85 11.34 -21.52
C ILE A 35 2.61 11.16 -23.02
N ILE A 36 3.57 11.56 -23.84
CA ILE A 36 3.50 11.39 -25.31
C ILE A 36 3.40 9.90 -25.65
N LEU A 37 4.21 9.04 -25.03
CA LEU A 37 4.14 7.60 -25.25
C LEU A 37 2.76 7.04 -24.89
N TYR A 38 2.18 7.46 -23.78
CA TYR A 38 0.84 7.05 -23.36
C TYR A 38 -0.25 7.54 -24.32
N GLN A 39 -0.13 8.75 -24.86
CA GLN A 39 -1.09 9.28 -25.82
C GLN A 39 -1.10 8.53 -27.15
N HIS A 40 0.02 7.91 -27.54
CA HIS A 40 0.19 7.31 -28.87
C HIS A 40 0.29 5.77 -28.87
N SER A 41 0.24 5.12 -27.70
CA SER A 41 0.30 3.65 -27.57
C SER A 41 -1.05 3.05 -27.22
N ASN A 42 -1.29 1.79 -27.58
CA ASN A 42 -2.43 1.05 -27.05
C ASN A 42 -2.15 0.61 -25.61
N VAL A 43 -3.17 0.59 -24.74
CA VAL A 43 -3.04 0.18 -23.33
C VAL A 43 -2.37 -1.20 -23.18
N ILE A 44 -2.72 -2.15 -24.04
CA ILE A 44 -2.18 -3.52 -24.00
C ILE A 44 -0.68 -3.61 -24.36
N GLU A 45 -0.12 -2.57 -24.97
CA GLU A 45 1.31 -2.48 -25.31
C GLU A 45 2.13 -1.88 -24.17
N ARG A 46 1.49 -1.29 -23.16
CA ARG A 46 2.14 -0.58 -22.05
C ARG A 46 2.49 -1.55 -20.94
N SER A 47 3.62 -2.25 -21.07
CA SER A 47 4.18 -3.07 -19.98
C SER A 47 5.29 -2.32 -19.24
N LEU A 48 4.94 -1.16 -18.70
CA LEU A 48 5.88 -0.17 -18.15
C LEU A 48 5.85 -0.15 -16.62
N TYR A 49 7.03 -0.07 -16.03
CA TYR A 49 7.22 -0.02 -14.60
C TYR A 49 8.22 1.07 -14.25
N GLU A 50 7.90 1.89 -13.25
CA GLU A 50 8.88 2.78 -12.64
C GLU A 50 9.88 1.98 -11.81
N LEU A 51 11.16 2.31 -11.96
CA LEU A 51 12.24 1.75 -11.16
C LEU A 51 12.52 2.63 -9.95
N MET A 52 12.17 2.16 -8.76
CA MET A 52 12.50 2.82 -7.49
C MET A 52 13.95 2.57 -7.12
N THR A 53 14.79 3.57 -7.37
CA THR A 53 16.21 3.50 -7.01
C THR A 53 16.42 3.85 -5.53
N PRO A 54 17.46 3.33 -4.84
CA PRO A 54 17.71 3.63 -3.44
C PRO A 54 18.03 5.10 -3.12
N VAL A 55 18.28 5.91 -4.15
CA VAL A 55 18.67 7.32 -4.02
C VAL A 55 17.51 8.29 -4.27
N ASN A 56 16.37 7.78 -4.77
CA ASN A 56 15.22 8.62 -5.08
C ASN A 56 14.30 8.70 -3.87
N GLN A 57 13.88 9.93 -3.57
CA GLN A 57 12.76 10.16 -2.68
C GLN A 57 11.50 9.55 -3.28
N VAL A 58 10.62 9.03 -2.42
CA VAL A 58 9.35 8.42 -2.83
C VAL A 58 8.22 9.00 -2.00
N LYS A 59 7.03 9.07 -2.59
CA LYS A 59 5.78 9.28 -1.87
C LYS A 59 5.52 8.09 -0.95
N ALA A 60 4.71 8.32 0.08
CA ALA A 60 4.17 7.21 0.85
C ALA A 60 3.24 6.38 -0.05
N TYR A 61 3.52 5.10 -0.21
CA TYR A 61 2.67 4.17 -0.94
C TYR A 61 2.50 2.85 -0.18
N ILE A 62 1.44 2.13 -0.51
CA ILE A 62 1.13 0.81 0.05
C ILE A 62 0.58 -0.09 -1.03
N ASP A 63 1.12 -1.30 -1.11
CA ASP A 63 0.53 -2.39 -1.88
C ASP A 63 -0.31 -3.25 -0.93
N PHE A 64 -1.63 -3.31 -1.21
CA PHE A 64 -2.59 -4.06 -0.44
C PHE A 64 -3.18 -5.16 -1.30
N GLU A 65 -3.08 -6.40 -0.87
CA GLU A 65 -3.58 -7.54 -1.61
C GLU A 65 -3.88 -8.78 -0.77
N TYR A 66 -4.90 -9.54 -1.17
CA TYR A 66 -5.16 -10.87 -0.60
C TYR A 66 -5.99 -11.77 -1.55
N TYR A 67 -5.87 -13.08 -1.39
CA TYR A 67 -6.62 -14.06 -2.18
C TYR A 67 -8.04 -14.27 -1.64
N ILE A 68 -9.02 -14.25 -2.53
CA ILE A 68 -10.45 -14.26 -2.17
C ILE A 68 -10.88 -15.60 -1.58
N ASP A 69 -10.48 -16.71 -2.20
CA ASP A 69 -10.97 -18.05 -1.83
C ASP A 69 -10.63 -18.45 -0.39
N ASN A 70 -9.50 -17.97 0.13
CA ASN A 70 -9.05 -18.22 1.50
C ASN A 70 -9.64 -17.22 2.52
N ASN A 71 -10.30 -16.15 2.07
CA ASN A 71 -10.73 -15.02 2.90
C ASN A 71 -12.17 -14.59 2.56
N LEU A 72 -13.06 -15.55 2.32
CA LEU A 72 -14.44 -15.30 1.88
C LEU A 72 -15.24 -14.45 2.87
N ASP A 73 -14.91 -14.52 4.16
CA ASP A 73 -15.58 -13.78 5.22
C ASP A 73 -15.34 -12.26 5.13
N ILE A 74 -14.26 -11.82 4.46
CA ILE A 74 -13.93 -10.41 4.28
C ILE A 74 -13.94 -9.96 2.81
N LYS A 75 -14.29 -10.84 1.86
CA LYS A 75 -14.25 -10.57 0.40
C LYS A 75 -14.87 -9.23 -0.02
N ASN A 76 -16.03 -8.89 0.53
CA ASN A 76 -16.78 -7.68 0.19
C ASN A 76 -16.63 -6.58 1.26
N SER A 77 -15.62 -6.69 2.13
CA SER A 77 -15.37 -5.75 3.21
C SER A 77 -14.37 -4.68 2.78
N HIS A 78 -14.79 -3.41 2.84
CA HIS A 78 -13.89 -2.26 2.70
C HIS A 78 -13.14 -1.93 4.00
N ILE A 79 -13.38 -2.67 5.08
CA ILE A 79 -12.82 -2.38 6.41
C ILE A 79 -11.30 -2.44 6.41
N GLY A 80 -10.70 -3.45 5.74
CA GLY A 80 -9.24 -3.59 5.64
C GLY A 80 -8.58 -2.37 4.98
N PRO A 81 -8.93 -2.05 3.72
CA PRO A 81 -8.47 -0.84 3.04
C PRO A 81 -8.67 0.45 3.86
N ILE A 82 -9.87 0.68 4.40
CA ILE A 82 -10.17 1.89 5.19
C ILE A 82 -9.33 1.94 6.47
N CYS A 83 -9.17 0.81 7.17
CA CYS A 83 -8.34 0.73 8.37
C CYS A 83 -6.89 1.14 8.07
N LEU A 84 -6.33 0.65 6.97
CA LEU A 84 -4.98 0.98 6.54
C LEU A 84 -4.84 2.48 6.24
N LEU A 85 -5.78 3.05 5.49
CA LEU A 85 -5.78 4.48 5.19
C LEU A 85 -5.93 5.35 6.46
N LYS A 86 -6.75 4.95 7.44
CA LYS A 86 -6.85 5.63 8.75
C LYS A 86 -5.52 5.62 9.50
N ILE A 87 -4.82 4.48 9.55
CA ILE A 87 -3.49 4.38 10.18
C ILE A 87 -2.51 5.36 9.53
N PHE A 88 -2.44 5.36 8.20
CA PHE A 88 -1.51 6.21 7.47
C PHE A 88 -1.86 7.68 7.59
N TYR A 89 -3.12 8.03 7.41
CA TYR A 89 -3.58 9.40 7.61
C TYR A 89 -3.24 9.90 9.01
N PHE A 90 -3.51 9.11 10.05
CA PHE A 90 -3.17 9.49 11.42
C PHE A 90 -1.68 9.72 11.57
N LEU A 91 -0.83 8.80 11.12
CA LEU A 91 0.61 8.91 11.32
C LEU A 91 1.24 10.04 10.50
N LEU A 92 0.76 10.28 9.28
CA LEU A 92 1.28 11.35 8.42
C LEU A 92 0.82 12.73 8.89
N ASN A 93 -0.41 12.88 9.41
CA ASN A 93 -0.92 14.16 9.92
C ASN A 93 -0.59 14.41 11.39
N PHE A 94 -0.33 13.37 12.20
CA PHE A 94 0.23 13.53 13.55
C PHE A 94 1.61 14.19 13.50
N LEU A 95 2.36 13.97 12.42
CA LEU A 95 3.61 14.68 12.13
C LEU A 95 3.39 16.14 11.69
N ASP A 96 2.15 16.53 11.32
CA ASP A 96 1.79 17.85 10.76
C ASP A 96 1.01 18.75 11.75
N HIS A 97 0.88 18.34 13.02
CA HIS A 97 0.30 19.12 14.13
C HIS A 97 -1.12 19.71 13.95
N ASN A 98 -1.86 19.34 12.90
CA ASN A 98 -3.21 19.84 12.64
C ASN A 98 -4.29 18.76 12.80
N ASP A 99 -5.07 18.94 13.85
CA ASP A 99 -6.55 18.92 13.81
C ASP A 99 -7.38 17.76 14.40
N GLN A 100 -8.59 18.18 14.78
CA GLN A 100 -9.62 17.60 15.65
C GLN A 100 -10.49 16.52 14.97
N HIS A 101 -11.04 15.62 15.78
CA HIS A 101 -11.80 14.42 15.37
C HIS A 101 -13.28 14.70 15.03
N ASN A 102 -13.75 14.27 13.84
CA ASN A 102 -15.18 14.05 13.54
C ASN A 102 -15.40 13.10 12.34
N ASN A 103 -16.58 12.47 12.27
CA ASN A 103 -16.94 11.37 11.36
C ASN A 103 -16.96 11.70 9.84
N ASP A 104 -16.72 12.95 9.44
CA ASP A 104 -16.49 13.35 8.04
C ASP A 104 -15.07 12.98 7.52
N GLN A 105 -14.27 12.32 8.35
CA GLN A 105 -12.87 11.96 8.07
C GLN A 105 -12.69 10.96 6.91
N ILE A 106 -13.59 9.99 6.68
CA ILE A 106 -13.27 8.92 5.71
C ILE A 106 -13.16 9.47 4.29
N ALA A 107 -14.12 10.29 3.83
CA ALA A 107 -14.06 10.93 2.52
C ALA A 107 -12.83 11.83 2.38
N HIS A 108 -12.49 12.58 3.44
CA HIS A 108 -11.30 13.42 3.48
C HIS A 108 -9.99 12.60 3.44
N ILE A 109 -9.91 11.50 4.17
CA ILE A 109 -8.79 10.55 4.16
C ILE A 109 -8.60 10.03 2.75
N LEU A 110 -9.67 9.54 2.11
CA LEU A 110 -9.63 8.99 0.76
C LEU A 110 -9.12 10.03 -0.25
N GLN A 111 -9.51 11.30 -0.11
CA GLN A 111 -9.01 12.41 -0.94
C GLN A 111 -7.51 12.67 -0.81
N GLN A 112 -6.85 12.18 0.25
CA GLN A 112 -5.39 12.28 0.40
C GLN A 112 -4.63 11.21 -0.37
N PHE A 113 -5.31 10.24 -1.00
CA PHE A 113 -4.65 9.14 -1.71
C PHE A 113 -5.14 9.01 -3.15
N LEU A 114 -4.20 8.77 -4.06
CA LEU A 114 -4.49 8.13 -5.32
C LEU A 114 -4.65 6.63 -5.07
N ILE A 115 -5.79 6.07 -5.49
CA ILE A 115 -6.14 4.66 -5.30
C ILE A 115 -6.19 4.01 -6.69
N LEU A 116 -5.34 3.00 -6.89
CA LEU A 116 -5.31 2.21 -8.12
C LEU A 116 -5.81 0.80 -7.79
N GLU A 117 -6.90 0.36 -8.44
CA GLU A 117 -7.50 -0.94 -8.18
C GLU A 117 -7.13 -1.94 -9.29
N ALA A 118 -6.52 -3.06 -8.90
CA ALA A 118 -6.17 -4.17 -9.78
C ALA A 118 -6.83 -5.49 -9.36
N SER A 119 -7.96 -5.41 -8.65
CA SER A 119 -8.73 -6.57 -8.20
C SER A 119 -9.15 -7.47 -9.38
N THR A 120 -9.22 -8.76 -9.11
CA THR A 120 -9.66 -9.81 -10.04
C THR A 120 -10.65 -10.74 -9.34
N SER A 121 -11.21 -11.71 -10.06
CA SER A 121 -12.05 -12.75 -9.45
C SER A 121 -11.32 -13.60 -8.40
N GLU A 122 -9.98 -13.67 -8.45
CA GLU A 122 -9.17 -14.50 -7.56
C GLU A 122 -8.57 -13.70 -6.38
N LYS A 123 -8.41 -12.39 -6.53
CA LYS A 123 -7.55 -11.58 -5.68
C LYS A 123 -8.04 -10.14 -5.58
N ILE A 124 -8.12 -9.61 -4.37
CA ILE A 124 -8.26 -8.18 -4.12
C ILE A 124 -6.88 -7.53 -4.20
N SER A 125 -6.76 -6.38 -4.88
CA SER A 125 -5.47 -5.69 -5.05
C SER A 125 -5.67 -4.19 -5.23
N TYR A 126 -5.07 -3.40 -4.34
CA TYR A 126 -5.06 -1.94 -4.36
C TYR A 126 -3.65 -1.41 -4.18
N HIS A 127 -3.29 -0.38 -4.94
CA HIS A 127 -2.17 0.49 -4.60
C HIS A 127 -2.71 1.80 -4.06
N PHE A 128 -2.30 2.15 -2.83
CA PHE A 128 -2.57 3.45 -2.23
C PHE A 128 -1.33 4.31 -2.35
N ILE A 129 -1.41 5.50 -2.95
CA ILE A 129 -0.29 6.42 -3.10
C ILE A 129 -0.70 7.78 -2.54
N HIS A 130 0.04 8.32 -1.57
CA HIS A 130 -0.27 9.59 -0.95
C HIS A 130 -0.16 10.74 -1.97
N ALA A 131 -1.21 11.57 -2.04
CA ALA A 131 -1.35 12.61 -3.05
C ALA A 131 -0.55 13.88 -2.74
N ASN A 132 -0.24 14.16 -1.47
CA ASN A 132 0.54 15.34 -1.09
C ASN A 132 2.02 15.21 -1.51
N PRO A 133 2.51 16.04 -2.45
CA PRO A 133 3.89 15.97 -2.94
C PRO A 133 4.94 16.42 -1.92
N SER A 134 4.53 17.06 -0.82
CA SER A 134 5.44 17.49 0.26
C SER A 134 5.76 16.38 1.26
N ILE A 135 4.99 15.28 1.25
CA ILE A 135 5.20 14.14 2.15
C ILE A 135 6.01 13.09 1.39
N LEU A 136 7.32 13.14 1.58
CA LEU A 136 8.28 12.27 0.90
C LEU A 136 9.13 11.51 1.93
N PHE A 137 9.39 10.25 1.64
CA PHE A 137 10.38 9.43 2.31
C PHE A 137 11.70 9.50 1.54
N GLU A 138 12.82 9.37 2.26
CA GLU A 138 14.16 9.39 1.66
C GLU A 138 14.31 8.40 0.49
N ASN A 139 13.71 7.22 0.65
CA ASN A 139 13.60 6.18 -0.37
C ASN A 139 12.57 5.12 0.07
N ASN A 140 12.27 4.16 -0.81
CA ASN A 140 11.31 3.11 -0.54
C ASN A 140 11.72 2.15 0.59
N ILE A 141 13.01 2.02 0.89
CA ILE A 141 13.50 1.21 2.03
C ILE A 141 13.11 1.87 3.34
N THR A 142 13.33 3.18 3.48
CA THR A 142 12.95 3.96 4.67
C THR A 142 11.43 3.93 4.87
N LEU A 143 10.65 4.08 3.80
CA LEU A 143 9.19 3.88 3.84
C LEU A 143 8.84 2.47 4.35
N GLY A 144 9.47 1.42 3.79
CA GLY A 144 9.22 0.05 4.22
C GLY A 144 9.55 -0.21 5.69
N LEU A 145 10.62 0.39 6.22
CA LEU A 145 10.97 0.32 7.64
C LEU A 145 9.93 1.00 8.52
N PHE A 146 9.44 2.17 8.10
CA PHE A 146 8.36 2.86 8.78
C PHE A 146 7.08 2.00 8.84
N ILE A 147 6.65 1.44 7.71
CA ILE A 147 5.45 0.59 7.63
C ILE A 147 5.62 -0.68 8.47
N LYS A 148 6.79 -1.33 8.39
CA LYS A 148 7.12 -2.50 9.22
C LYS A 148 7.03 -2.18 10.71
N ALA A 149 7.56 -1.03 11.14
CA ALA A 149 7.51 -0.61 12.54
C ALA A 149 6.07 -0.39 13.01
N VAL A 150 5.24 0.28 12.21
CA VAL A 150 3.83 0.54 12.52
C VAL A 150 3.04 -0.76 12.65
N ILE A 151 3.18 -1.67 11.67
CA ILE A 151 2.48 -2.96 11.70
C ILE A 151 2.96 -3.80 12.87
N HIS A 152 4.28 -3.90 13.08
CA HIS A 152 4.85 -4.66 14.19
C HIS A 152 4.35 -4.14 15.54
N TYR A 153 4.36 -2.83 15.75
CA TYR A 153 3.84 -2.20 16.96
C TYR A 153 2.34 -2.47 17.13
N SER A 154 1.55 -2.37 16.06
CA SER A 154 0.11 -2.68 16.09
C SER A 154 -0.15 -4.12 16.50
N LEU A 155 0.57 -5.08 15.92
CA LEU A 155 0.46 -6.50 16.27
C LEU A 155 0.86 -6.76 17.72
N LEU A 156 1.93 -6.12 18.21
CA LEU A 156 2.32 -6.20 19.61
C LEU A 156 1.22 -5.69 20.55
N LEU A 157 0.63 -4.52 20.26
CA LEU A 157 -0.49 -3.99 21.05
C LEU A 157 -1.69 -4.95 21.05
N ILE A 158 -2.03 -5.54 19.90
CA ILE A 158 -3.10 -6.54 19.83
C ILE A 158 -2.76 -7.73 20.71
N THR A 159 -1.56 -8.29 20.61
CA THR A 159 -1.21 -9.47 21.41
C THR A 159 -1.26 -9.18 22.91
N GLN A 160 -0.83 -7.99 23.33
CA GLN A 160 -0.85 -7.56 24.73
C GLN A 160 -2.25 -7.19 25.23
N HIS A 161 -3.22 -7.02 24.33
CA HIS A 161 -4.60 -6.71 24.69
C HIS A 161 -5.24 -7.88 25.45
N LYS A 162 -6.01 -7.53 26.48
CA LYS A 162 -6.80 -8.49 27.25
C LYS A 162 -8.23 -7.98 27.37
N CYS A 163 -9.17 -8.79 26.93
CA CYS A 163 -10.61 -8.56 27.11
C CYS A 163 -11.33 -9.88 27.35
N SER A 164 -12.65 -9.81 27.58
CA SER A 164 -13.48 -10.98 27.82
C SER A 164 -13.47 -12.01 26.68
N SER A 165 -13.17 -11.56 25.46
CA SER A 165 -13.19 -12.39 24.25
C SER A 165 -11.80 -12.81 23.76
N PHE A 166 -10.74 -12.15 24.24
CA PHE A 166 -9.38 -12.36 23.73
C PHE A 166 -8.34 -12.14 24.83
N GLN A 167 -7.48 -13.14 25.01
CA GLN A 167 -6.34 -13.07 25.90
C GLN A 167 -5.25 -14.03 25.41
N ILE A 168 -4.00 -13.59 25.49
CA ILE A 168 -2.81 -14.43 25.31
C ILE A 168 -2.01 -14.43 26.61
N ASP A 169 -1.68 -15.63 27.11
CA ASP A 169 -1.16 -15.81 28.48
C ASP A 169 0.34 -15.55 28.64
N SER A 170 1.13 -15.48 27.56
CA SER A 170 2.54 -15.12 27.66
C SER A 170 3.09 -14.55 26.35
N ILE A 171 3.72 -13.38 26.43
CA ILE A 171 4.36 -12.71 25.29
C ILE A 171 5.79 -12.39 25.70
N SER A 172 6.77 -13.00 25.03
CA SER A 172 8.17 -12.61 25.13
C SER A 172 8.45 -11.26 24.44
N GLN A 173 9.50 -10.55 24.84
CA GLN A 173 9.80 -9.18 24.36
C GLN A 173 10.40 -9.08 22.95
N LYS A 174 10.64 -10.20 22.24
CA LYS A 174 11.27 -10.20 20.91
C LYS A 174 10.55 -11.13 19.95
N TYR A 175 9.39 -10.69 19.47
CA TYR A 175 8.72 -11.35 18.35
C TYR A 175 8.95 -10.60 17.06
N THR A 176 9.18 -11.32 15.98
CA THR A 176 9.07 -10.79 14.62
C THR A 176 7.60 -10.67 14.21
N ILE A 177 7.30 -10.01 13.09
CA ILE A 177 5.94 -9.99 12.52
C ILE A 177 5.43 -11.42 12.31
N SER A 178 6.26 -12.30 11.75
CA SER A 178 5.90 -13.70 11.50
C SER A 178 5.51 -14.44 12.77
N ASP A 179 6.25 -14.24 13.87
CA ASP A 179 5.92 -14.88 15.15
C ASP A 179 4.58 -14.37 15.70
N LEU A 180 4.31 -13.06 15.58
CA LEU A 180 3.03 -12.47 16.01
C LEU A 180 1.86 -12.99 15.17
N LEU A 181 2.04 -13.18 13.87
CA LEU A 181 1.01 -13.75 12.99
C LEU A 181 0.69 -15.21 13.35
N ILE A 182 1.71 -16.03 13.64
CA ILE A 182 1.52 -17.40 14.13
C ILE A 182 0.69 -17.41 15.41
N LEU A 183 1.01 -16.52 16.34
CA LEU A 183 0.33 -16.40 17.62
C LEU A 183 -1.13 -15.93 17.48
N LEU A 184 -1.40 -15.02 16.54
CA LEU A 184 -2.73 -14.46 16.31
C LEU A 184 -3.65 -15.34 15.45
N LYS A 185 -3.09 -16.27 14.66
CA LYS A 185 -3.86 -17.14 13.74
C LYS A 185 -5.10 -17.79 14.35
N PRO A 186 -5.08 -18.37 15.57
CA PRO A 186 -6.27 -18.98 16.17
C PRO A 186 -7.38 -17.99 16.53
N TYR A 187 -7.06 -16.70 16.63
CA TYR A 187 -7.93 -15.67 17.18
C TYR A 187 -8.49 -14.71 16.14
N VAL A 188 -8.07 -14.78 14.87
CA VAL A 188 -8.45 -13.80 13.83
C VAL A 188 -9.96 -13.60 13.75
N ASN A 189 -10.75 -14.68 13.73
CA ASN A 189 -12.21 -14.58 13.70
C ASN A 189 -12.76 -13.90 14.96
N THR A 190 -12.25 -14.28 16.14
CA THR A 190 -12.62 -13.66 17.41
C THR A 190 -12.30 -12.16 17.43
N LEU A 191 -11.14 -11.76 16.90
CA LEU A 191 -10.77 -10.35 16.81
C LEU A 191 -11.74 -9.58 15.90
N ARG A 192 -12.10 -10.15 14.74
CA ARG A 192 -13.03 -9.53 13.77
C ARG A 192 -14.44 -9.37 14.35
N THR A 193 -14.95 -10.37 15.05
CA THR A 193 -16.37 -10.41 15.46
C THR A 193 -16.63 -9.94 16.90
N CYS A 194 -15.66 -10.08 17.79
CA CYS A 194 -15.87 -9.86 19.23
C CYS A 194 -15.13 -8.63 19.78
N CYS A 195 -14.07 -8.17 19.11
CA CYS A 195 -13.26 -7.03 19.58
C CYS A 195 -13.66 -5.68 18.94
N ILE A 196 -14.95 -5.48 18.65
CA ILE A 196 -15.49 -4.28 17.98
C ILE A 196 -15.34 -3.02 18.85
N GLN A 197 -15.46 -3.15 20.17
CA GLN A 197 -15.29 -2.05 21.11
C GLN A 197 -13.85 -1.90 21.62
N CYS A 198 -12.97 -2.86 21.29
CA CYS A 198 -11.57 -2.82 21.71
C CYS A 198 -10.80 -1.90 20.78
N GLN A 199 -10.22 -0.83 21.31
CA GLN A 199 -9.48 0.15 20.53
C GLN A 199 -7.98 -0.12 20.52
N LEU A 200 -7.35 0.19 19.39
CA LEU A 200 -5.92 0.41 19.24
C LEU A 200 -5.67 1.92 19.23
N TYR A 201 -4.69 2.37 20.01
CA TYR A 201 -4.33 3.80 20.09
C TYR A 201 -3.47 4.29 18.92
N ILE A 202 -3.62 3.67 17.73
CA ILE A 202 -2.99 4.09 16.48
C ILE A 202 -4.11 4.57 15.55
N GLY A 203 -4.27 5.89 15.40
CA GLY A 203 -5.38 6.44 14.63
C GLY A 203 -6.77 6.12 15.17
N TYR A 204 -6.87 5.73 16.45
CA TYR A 204 -8.12 5.35 17.13
C TYR A 204 -8.94 4.29 16.37
N ILE A 205 -8.25 3.37 15.67
CA ILE A 205 -8.89 2.23 15.02
C ILE A 205 -9.27 1.16 16.05
N THR A 206 -10.26 0.34 15.74
CA THR A 206 -10.59 -0.83 16.55
C THR A 206 -9.68 -2.01 16.22
N ILE A 207 -9.49 -2.92 17.18
CA ILE A 207 -8.80 -4.20 16.97
C ILE A 207 -9.53 -5.02 15.89
N ALA A 208 -10.87 -4.96 15.87
CA ALA A 208 -11.68 -5.59 14.83
C ALA A 208 -11.38 -5.02 13.44
N GLU A 209 -11.29 -3.70 13.27
CA GLU A 209 -10.88 -3.09 12.00
C GLU A 209 -9.48 -3.56 11.58
N PHE A 210 -8.50 -3.51 12.48
CA PHE A 210 -7.13 -3.94 12.15
C PHE A 210 -7.07 -5.42 11.76
N SER A 211 -7.87 -6.28 12.37
CA SER A 211 -7.87 -7.72 12.07
C SER A 211 -8.33 -8.07 10.65
N HIS A 212 -8.87 -7.10 9.89
CA HIS A 212 -9.11 -7.25 8.44
C HIS A 212 -7.85 -7.11 7.59
N LEU A 213 -6.73 -6.65 8.17
CA LEU A 213 -5.41 -6.68 7.55
C LEU A 213 -4.70 -8.04 7.72
N LEU A 214 -5.20 -8.91 8.59
CA LEU A 214 -4.68 -10.26 8.80
C LEU A 214 -5.42 -11.19 7.85
N VAL A 215 -4.76 -11.85 6.92
CA VAL A 215 -5.40 -12.64 5.86
C VAL A 215 -4.73 -13.99 5.70
N LEU A 216 -5.45 -14.97 5.15
CA LEU A 216 -4.89 -16.27 4.81
C LEU A 216 -4.29 -16.26 3.40
N ASP A 217 -3.08 -16.77 3.24
CA ASP A 217 -2.47 -17.01 1.94
C ASP A 217 -3.02 -18.29 1.27
N LYS A 218 -2.50 -18.63 0.08
CA LYS A 218 -2.88 -19.84 -0.66
C LYS A 218 -2.61 -21.15 0.11
N GLN A 219 -1.69 -21.12 1.07
CA GLN A 219 -1.32 -22.24 1.92
C GLN A 219 -2.05 -22.22 3.28
N ASN A 220 -3.09 -21.38 3.41
CA ASN A 220 -3.83 -21.16 4.66
C ASN A 220 -2.93 -20.75 5.83
N GLN A 221 -1.82 -20.06 5.57
CA GLN A 221 -1.02 -19.40 6.60
C GLN A 221 -1.48 -17.96 6.78
N LEU A 222 -1.46 -17.49 8.03
CA LEU A 222 -1.80 -16.11 8.31
C LEU A 222 -0.66 -15.20 7.87
N THR A 223 -0.99 -14.25 7.02
CA THR A 223 -0.12 -13.19 6.51
C THR A 223 -0.81 -11.83 6.65
N LEU A 224 -0.13 -10.78 6.21
CA LEU A 224 -0.68 -9.43 6.10
C LEU A 224 -1.26 -9.23 4.69
N ALA A 225 -2.35 -8.49 4.60
CA ALA A 225 -2.83 -7.95 3.34
C ALA A 225 -1.91 -6.83 2.81
N VAL A 226 -1.05 -6.25 3.64
CA VAL A 226 -0.03 -5.29 3.20
C VAL A 226 1.20 -6.06 2.71
N ASP A 227 1.56 -5.93 1.43
CA ASP A 227 2.78 -6.54 0.90
C ASP A 227 4.01 -5.74 1.36
N LEU A 228 4.81 -6.35 2.24
CA LEU A 228 6.03 -5.75 2.78
C LEU A 228 7.26 -6.03 1.90
N ASN A 229 7.13 -6.83 0.84
CA ASN A 229 8.23 -7.19 -0.05
C ASN A 229 8.48 -6.13 -1.13
N VAL A 230 7.49 -5.26 -1.40
CA VAL A 230 7.62 -4.14 -2.35
C VAL A 230 8.61 -3.07 -1.90
N TYR A 231 9.05 -3.09 -0.64
CA TYR A 231 10.03 -2.16 -0.10
C TYR A 231 11.45 -2.73 -0.19
N CYS A 232 11.90 -3.00 -1.42
CA CYS A 232 13.21 -3.57 -1.71
C CYS A 232 13.99 -2.70 -2.71
N LYS A 233 15.31 -2.92 -2.81
CA LYS A 233 16.16 -2.14 -3.72
C LYS A 233 15.74 -2.40 -5.16
N ASN A 234 15.64 -1.34 -5.96
CA ASN A 234 15.28 -1.43 -7.38
C ASN A 234 13.90 -2.07 -7.58
N GLN A 235 12.97 -1.81 -6.63
CA GLN A 235 11.58 -2.23 -6.78
C GLN A 235 11.03 -1.66 -8.09
N GLN A 236 10.23 -2.47 -8.77
CA GLN A 236 9.52 -2.04 -9.96
C GLN A 236 8.06 -1.84 -9.61
N PHE A 237 7.56 -0.63 -9.85
CA PHE A 237 6.19 -0.26 -9.57
C PHE A 237 5.45 -0.06 -10.89
N ARG A 238 4.38 -0.82 -11.11
CA ARG A 238 3.64 -0.77 -12.38
C ARG A 238 3.00 0.61 -12.53
N LEU A 239 3.22 1.26 -13.67
CA LEU A 239 2.64 2.56 -13.94
C LEU A 239 1.11 2.46 -14.12
N PHE A 240 0.42 3.57 -13.83
CA PHE A 240 -1.00 3.74 -14.16
C PHE A 240 -1.27 3.33 -15.61
N ASP A 241 -2.40 2.71 -15.90
CA ASP A 241 -2.78 2.24 -17.24
C ASP A 241 -1.79 1.28 -17.93
N SER A 242 -0.77 0.78 -17.21
CA SER A 242 0.10 -0.29 -17.70
C SER A 242 -0.45 -1.66 -17.36
N VAL A 243 -0.28 -2.60 -18.28
CA VAL A 243 -0.59 -4.02 -18.12
C VAL A 243 0.65 -4.81 -17.70
N LYS A 244 0.46 -6.01 -17.15
CA LYS A 244 1.55 -6.99 -17.10
C LYS A 244 1.72 -7.57 -18.50
N LEU A 245 2.95 -7.92 -18.91
CA LEU A 245 3.17 -8.47 -20.25
C LEU A 245 2.28 -9.70 -20.50
N GLY A 246 1.60 -9.73 -21.66
CA GLY A 246 0.67 -10.79 -22.02
C GLY A 246 -0.65 -10.78 -21.25
N LYS A 247 -0.96 -9.72 -20.50
CA LYS A 247 -2.26 -9.49 -19.84
C LYS A 247 -2.99 -8.32 -20.47
N THR A 248 -4.30 -8.28 -20.26
CA THR A 248 -5.20 -7.26 -20.79
C THR A 248 -5.77 -6.34 -19.71
N ASN A 249 -5.41 -6.56 -18.46
CA ASN A 249 -5.96 -5.83 -17.32
C ASN A 249 -4.99 -4.69 -16.97
N PRO A 250 -5.30 -3.44 -17.37
CA PRO A 250 -4.52 -2.28 -16.96
C PRO A 250 -4.58 -2.09 -15.45
N LEU A 251 -3.76 -1.19 -14.93
CA LEU A 251 -3.89 -0.68 -13.58
C LEU A 251 -4.73 0.61 -13.61
N PRO A 252 -6.07 0.52 -13.55
CA PRO A 252 -6.93 1.69 -13.58
C PRO A 252 -6.87 2.45 -12.26
N GLN A 253 -7.32 3.70 -12.31
CA GLN A 253 -7.69 4.45 -11.12
C GLN A 253 -9.05 3.93 -10.65
N ASP A 254 -9.23 3.83 -9.33
CA ASP A 254 -10.53 3.43 -8.75
C ASP A 254 -11.60 4.51 -9.06
N GLU A 255 -12.66 4.10 -9.76
CA GLU A 255 -13.76 4.98 -10.19
C GLU A 255 -14.61 5.49 -9.01
N HIS A 256 -14.57 4.83 -7.84
CA HIS A 256 -15.38 5.20 -6.68
C HIS A 256 -14.85 6.40 -5.89
N TYR A 257 -13.60 6.84 -6.13
CA TYR A 257 -12.93 7.88 -5.34
C TYR A 257 -12.43 9.09 -6.16
N ASP A 258 -13.09 9.41 -7.29
CA ASP A 258 -12.69 10.47 -8.23
C ASP A 258 -12.74 11.89 -7.64
N HIS A 259 -11.56 12.46 -7.36
CA HIS A 259 -11.39 13.90 -7.16
C HIS A 259 -10.09 14.45 -7.80
N ARG A 260 -10.05 14.50 -9.14
CA ARG A 260 -9.22 15.39 -10.03
C ARG A 260 -7.93 14.82 -10.63
N LYS A 261 -7.81 15.14 -11.94
CA LYS A 261 -6.65 15.25 -12.86
C LYS A 261 -5.42 14.39 -12.53
N LEU A 262 -5.27 13.35 -13.36
CA LEU A 262 -4.02 12.68 -13.73
C LEU A 262 -2.82 13.65 -13.70
N SER A 263 -2.14 13.70 -12.56
CA SER A 263 -0.69 13.82 -12.60
C SER A 263 -0.23 12.39 -12.87
N TYR A 264 0.52 12.20 -13.94
CA TYR A 264 1.13 10.92 -14.26
C TYR A 264 2.12 10.62 -13.14
N THR A 265 1.62 10.04 -12.05
CA THR A 265 2.34 10.00 -10.78
C THR A 265 3.35 8.89 -10.83
N THR A 266 4.60 9.30 -10.98
CA THR A 266 5.72 8.60 -10.37
C THR A 266 5.48 8.49 -8.87
N VAL A 267 5.81 7.33 -8.31
CA VAL A 267 5.73 7.04 -6.87
C VAL A 267 6.96 7.58 -6.17
#